data_AF-A0AAP7K9W9-F1
#
_entry.id   AF-A0AAP7K9W9-F1
#
_cell.length_a   1.000
_cell.length_b   1.000
_cell.length_c   1.000
_cell.angle_alpha   90.00
_cell.angle_beta   90.00
_cell.angle_gamma   90.00
#
_symmetry.space_group_name_H-M   'P 1'
#
loop_
_entity.id
_entity.type
_entity.pdbx_description
1 polymer ?
#
loop_
_entity_poly.entity_id
_entity_poly.type
_entity_poly.pdbx_seq_one_letter_code
_entity_poly.pdbx_strand_id
1 'polypeptide(L)'
;MSASYRIFDLTLKHKENVSPSLLRCVFTGPEVQRMKLEAPDQRIKLLFPVAEGPIQPLANSDDWYRNYMAIPKEQRPVMRTYTLRALRAAENEMDVEFVLHGINGPASAWATHAVAGDKLQAVAPNADFAEDSGGYEWAPPAQTRQALLIADETALPAAMGILEQLAQQVNPPRVQAFFEVPVAGDCLDMAHFPFAEVYWLPRDVGHQQLHGTLLVEAVRQRVNIPASARAEAQSLAENSLGGDLLWERAEGAKTFYAWVAAESSVVKTLRRYLIGERDLDRSTVNFMAYWC
;
A
#
# COMPACT_ATOMS: atom_id res chain seq x y z
N MET A 1 -13.55 -25.22 4.18
CA MET A 1 -12.27 -24.65 3.73
C MET A 1 -12.20 -23.28 4.35
N SER A 2 -11.11 -22.95 5.05
CA SER A 2 -10.95 -21.64 5.70
C SER A 2 -10.98 -20.52 4.66
N ALA A 3 -11.58 -19.38 4.98
CA ALA A 3 -11.50 -18.20 4.11
C ALA A 3 -10.07 -17.66 4.01
N SER A 4 -9.70 -17.11 2.85
CA SER A 4 -8.37 -16.52 2.60
C SER A 4 -8.09 -15.29 3.47
N TYR A 5 -9.15 -14.60 3.87
CA TYR A 5 -9.16 -13.46 4.78
C TYR A 5 -10.17 -13.68 5.90
N ARG A 6 -9.83 -13.26 7.12
CA ARG A 6 -10.72 -13.34 8.28
C ARG A 6 -10.56 -12.16 9.22
N ILE A 7 -11.44 -12.07 10.22
CA ILE A 7 -11.42 -11.00 11.22
C ILE A 7 -10.45 -11.33 12.35
N PHE A 8 -9.67 -10.35 12.77
CA PHE A 8 -8.76 -10.39 13.91
C PHE A 8 -9.05 -9.23 14.85
N ASP A 9 -9.12 -9.53 16.15
CA ASP A 9 -9.21 -8.52 17.20
C ASP A 9 -7.82 -7.94 17.47
N LEU A 10 -7.72 -6.62 17.39
CA LEU A 10 -6.50 -5.86 17.61
C LEU A 10 -6.64 -4.94 18.81
N THR A 11 -5.54 -4.80 19.54
CA THR A 11 -5.33 -3.84 20.62
C THR A 11 -4.08 -3.04 20.28
N LEU A 12 -4.18 -1.72 20.30
CA LEU A 12 -3.03 -0.83 20.11
C LEU A 12 -2.06 -1.05 21.27
N LYS A 13 -0.84 -1.48 20.96
CA LYS A 13 0.23 -1.66 21.95
C LYS A 13 0.93 -0.35 22.23
N HIS A 14 1.42 0.31 21.19
CA HIS A 14 2.04 1.64 21.26
C HIS A 14 2.10 2.29 19.88
N LYS A 15 2.59 3.54 19.83
CA LYS A 15 2.75 4.33 18.63
C LYS A 15 4.18 4.82 18.49
N GLU A 16 4.64 4.96 17.26
CA GLU A 16 5.97 5.48 16.91
C GLU A 16 5.82 6.50 15.77
N ASN A 17 6.36 7.70 15.95
CA ASN A 17 6.45 8.66 14.85
C ASN A 17 7.59 8.22 13.92
N VAL A 18 7.23 7.81 12.70
CA VAL A 18 8.22 7.44 11.66
C VAL A 18 8.78 8.72 11.04
N SER A 19 7.90 9.69 10.80
CA SER A 19 8.21 11.01 10.28
C SER A 19 7.11 12.02 10.71
N PRO A 20 7.22 13.32 10.40
CA PRO A 20 6.21 14.31 10.78
C PRO A 20 4.77 13.95 10.35
N SER A 21 4.62 13.32 9.18
CA SER A 21 3.32 12.99 8.61
C SER A 21 3.00 11.49 8.63
N LEU A 22 3.88 10.63 9.16
CA LEU A 22 3.70 9.18 9.19
C LEU A 22 3.83 8.61 10.60
N LEU A 23 2.74 7.99 11.07
CA LEU A 23 2.62 7.41 12.40
C LEU A 23 2.49 5.89 12.29
N ARG A 24 3.43 5.15 12.87
CA ARG A 24 3.31 3.70 13.01
C ARG A 24 2.52 3.37 14.26
N CYS A 25 1.46 2.60 14.11
CA CYS A 25 0.73 1.97 15.20
C CYS A 25 1.12 0.49 15.25
N VAL A 26 1.64 0.06 16.40
CA VAL A 26 1.93 -1.34 16.66
C VAL A 26 0.73 -1.96 17.36
N PHE A 27 0.14 -2.98 16.76
CA PHE A 27 -1.01 -3.69 17.30
C PHE A 27 -0.62 -5.08 17.77
N THR A 28 -1.32 -5.56 18.79
CA THR A 28 -1.28 -6.95 19.26
C THR A 28 -2.67 -7.53 19.38
N GLY A 29 -2.79 -8.85 19.52
CA GLY A 29 -4.06 -9.54 19.70
C GLY A 29 -3.87 -11.04 19.86
N PRO A 30 -4.87 -11.74 20.42
CA PRO A 30 -4.77 -13.17 20.75
C PRO A 30 -4.56 -14.07 19.53
N GLU A 31 -4.95 -13.60 18.34
CA GLU A 31 -4.87 -14.37 17.09
C GLU A 31 -3.95 -13.73 16.04
N VAL A 32 -3.18 -12.68 16.37
CA VAL A 32 -2.31 -11.99 15.40
C VAL A 32 -1.27 -12.96 14.81
N GLN A 33 -0.77 -13.92 15.59
CA GLN A 33 0.10 -14.99 15.10
C GLN A 33 -0.48 -15.87 13.99
N ARG A 34 -1.81 -15.82 13.76
CA ARG A 34 -2.50 -16.53 12.67
C ARG A 34 -2.76 -15.64 11.45
N MET A 35 -2.24 -14.42 11.43
CA MET A 35 -2.18 -13.63 10.20
C MET A 35 -1.10 -14.17 9.27
N LYS A 36 -1.26 -13.89 7.98
CA LYS A 36 -0.27 -14.18 6.93
C LYS A 36 0.16 -12.86 6.27
N LEU A 37 1.44 -12.77 5.92
CA LEU A 37 2.00 -11.65 5.14
C LEU A 37 2.75 -12.26 3.96
N GLU A 38 2.21 -12.09 2.75
CA GLU A 38 2.75 -12.76 1.55
C GLU A 38 3.61 -11.84 0.69
N ALA A 39 3.31 -10.54 0.68
CA ALA A 39 4.10 -9.53 -0.01
C ALA A 39 4.12 -8.20 0.78
N PRO A 40 5.08 -7.30 0.51
CA PRO A 40 5.24 -6.07 1.28
C PRO A 40 4.12 -5.05 1.08
N ASP A 41 3.37 -5.14 -0.01
CA ASP A 41 2.19 -4.32 -0.28
C ASP A 41 0.86 -5.01 0.09
N GLN A 42 0.92 -6.02 0.97
CA GLN A 42 -0.26 -6.74 1.48
C GLN A 42 -1.30 -5.80 2.05
N ARG A 43 -2.49 -5.83 1.46
CA ARG A 43 -3.64 -5.04 1.88
C ARG A 43 -4.43 -5.76 2.96
N ILE A 44 -4.77 -5.00 4.01
CA ILE A 44 -5.72 -5.38 5.06
C ILE A 44 -6.83 -4.33 5.12
N LYS A 45 -7.93 -4.67 5.82
CA LYS A 45 -8.98 -3.71 6.13
C LYS A 45 -8.99 -3.46 7.63
N LEU A 46 -8.92 -2.20 8.04
CA LEU A 46 -9.17 -1.80 9.43
C LEU A 46 -10.61 -1.30 9.56
N LEU A 47 -11.28 -1.71 10.63
CA LEU A 47 -12.68 -1.40 10.92
C LEU A 47 -12.76 -0.35 12.03
N PHE A 48 -13.03 0.90 11.66
CA PHE A 48 -13.08 2.05 12.57
C PHE A 48 -14.51 2.27 13.11
N PRO A 49 -14.67 2.84 14.32
CA PRO A 49 -15.98 3.14 14.87
C PRO A 49 -16.68 4.26 14.07
N VAL A 50 -18.01 4.21 14.01
CA VAL A 50 -18.84 5.22 13.31
C VAL A 50 -19.16 6.42 14.21
N ALA A 51 -19.09 6.23 15.53
CA ALA A 51 -19.35 7.21 16.57
C ALA A 51 -18.50 6.92 17.81
N GLU A 52 -18.46 7.85 18.78
CA GLU A 52 -17.83 7.59 20.08
C GLU A 52 -18.56 6.44 20.80
N GLY A 53 -17.82 5.38 21.11
CA GLY A 53 -18.35 4.20 21.79
C GLY A 53 -17.68 2.89 21.33
N PRO A 54 -17.88 1.79 22.08
CA PRO A 54 -17.30 0.51 21.74
C PRO A 54 -17.92 -0.05 20.45
N ILE A 55 -17.07 -0.48 19.52
CA ILE A 55 -17.48 -1.26 18.36
C ILE A 55 -18.02 -2.60 18.86
N GLN A 56 -19.23 -3.00 18.42
CA GLN A 56 -19.63 -4.39 18.60
C GLN A 56 -18.75 -5.26 17.72
N PRO A 57 -17.92 -6.15 18.30
CA PRO A 57 -17.00 -6.94 17.51
C PRO A 57 -17.78 -7.84 16.57
N LEU A 58 -17.44 -7.79 15.30
CA LEU A 58 -17.91 -8.75 14.31
C LEU A 58 -17.34 -10.13 14.66
N ALA A 59 -18.21 -11.13 14.64
CA ALA A 59 -17.77 -12.51 14.82
C ALA A 59 -16.86 -12.92 13.66
N ASN A 60 -15.76 -13.58 14.00
CA ASN A 60 -14.91 -14.23 13.01
C ASN A 60 -15.71 -15.34 12.30
N SER A 61 -15.89 -15.21 10.99
CA SER A 61 -16.59 -16.18 10.15
C SER A 61 -15.96 -16.23 8.76
N ASP A 62 -16.11 -17.38 8.09
CA ASP A 62 -15.69 -17.51 6.68
C ASP A 62 -16.51 -16.59 5.74
N ASP A 63 -17.66 -16.08 6.19
CA ASP A 63 -18.55 -15.16 5.45
C ASP A 63 -18.58 -13.77 6.11
N TRP A 64 -17.41 -13.30 6.56
CA TRP A 64 -17.27 -12.04 7.30
C TRP A 64 -17.86 -10.85 6.55
N TYR A 65 -17.77 -10.84 5.21
CA TYR A 65 -18.25 -9.74 4.38
C TYR A 65 -19.78 -9.65 4.37
N ARG A 66 -20.48 -10.80 4.27
CA ARG A 66 -21.93 -10.83 4.40
C ARG A 66 -22.37 -10.38 5.79
N ASN A 67 -21.68 -10.83 6.84
CA ASN A 67 -21.95 -10.41 8.21
C ASN A 67 -21.76 -8.89 8.39
N TYR A 68 -20.68 -8.34 7.82
CA TYR A 68 -20.43 -6.90 7.78
C TYR A 68 -21.53 -6.13 7.04
N MET A 69 -21.97 -6.64 5.88
CA MET A 69 -23.04 -6.02 5.08
C MET A 69 -24.42 -6.11 5.72
N ALA A 70 -24.64 -7.07 6.62
CA ALA A 70 -25.87 -7.19 7.40
C ALA A 70 -26.02 -6.13 8.51
N ILE A 71 -24.92 -5.46 8.91
CA ILE A 71 -24.98 -4.37 9.89
C ILE A 71 -25.68 -3.14 9.26
N PRO A 72 -26.66 -2.51 9.94
CA PRO A 72 -27.25 -1.24 9.51
C PRO A 72 -26.18 -0.19 9.23
N LYS A 73 -26.36 0.62 8.18
CA LYS A 73 -25.32 1.54 7.68
C LYS A 73 -24.83 2.52 8.75
N GLU A 74 -25.71 2.94 9.64
CA GLU A 74 -25.46 3.90 10.73
C GLU A 74 -24.60 3.31 11.85
N GLN A 75 -24.56 1.97 11.97
CA GLN A 75 -23.80 1.23 12.98
C GLN A 75 -22.60 0.49 12.38
N ARG A 76 -22.53 0.41 11.05
CA ARG A 76 -21.53 -0.35 10.32
C ARG A 76 -20.15 0.30 10.45
N PRO A 77 -19.15 -0.40 11.01
CA PRO A 77 -17.80 0.14 11.13
C PRO A 77 -17.29 0.71 9.82
N VAL A 78 -16.60 1.84 9.88
CA VAL A 78 -16.01 2.44 8.70
C VAL A 78 -14.79 1.62 8.29
N MET A 79 -14.91 0.92 7.16
CA MET A 79 -13.80 0.13 6.62
C MET A 79 -12.83 1.00 5.83
N ARG A 80 -11.52 0.87 6.10
CA ARG A 80 -10.45 1.47 5.29
C ARG A 80 -9.36 0.46 5.00
N THR A 81 -8.77 0.57 3.81
CA THR A 81 -7.66 -0.27 3.37
C THR A 81 -6.36 0.30 3.88
N TYR A 82 -5.48 -0.55 4.41
CA TYR A 82 -4.13 -0.21 4.84
C TYR A 82 -3.15 -1.28 4.39
N THR A 83 -1.86 -0.93 4.34
CA THR A 83 -0.77 -1.90 4.18
C THR A 83 -0.47 -2.56 5.54
N LEU A 84 -0.38 -3.89 5.57
CA LEU A 84 0.22 -4.62 6.68
C LEU A 84 1.73 -4.44 6.62
N ARG A 85 2.23 -3.39 7.29
CA ARG A 85 3.60 -2.89 7.14
C ARG A 85 4.65 -3.90 7.62
N ALA A 86 4.34 -4.62 8.69
CA ALA A 86 5.14 -5.70 9.23
C ALA A 86 4.25 -6.66 10.04
N LEU A 87 4.66 -7.92 10.11
CA LEU A 87 4.03 -8.95 10.92
C LEU A 87 5.11 -9.73 11.67
N ARG A 88 5.12 -9.61 13.00
CA ARG A 88 5.96 -10.40 13.91
C ARG A 88 5.07 -11.44 14.57
N ALA A 89 4.74 -12.49 13.82
CA ALA A 89 3.78 -13.51 14.25
C ALA A 89 4.16 -14.17 15.58
N ALA A 90 5.44 -14.46 15.80
CA ALA A 90 5.94 -15.05 17.06
C ALA A 90 5.73 -14.16 18.29
N GLU A 91 5.65 -12.83 18.09
CA GLU A 91 5.43 -11.83 19.13
C GLU A 91 3.95 -11.42 19.26
N ASN A 92 3.08 -11.96 18.39
CA ASN A 92 1.69 -11.50 18.21
C ASN A 92 1.62 -9.99 17.94
N GLU A 93 2.48 -9.49 17.06
CA GLU A 93 2.46 -8.07 16.70
C GLU A 93 2.37 -7.84 15.20
N MET A 94 1.72 -6.73 14.85
CA MET A 94 1.69 -6.21 13.49
C MET A 94 1.77 -4.70 13.47
N ASP A 95 2.27 -4.15 12.37
CA ASP A 95 2.40 -2.72 12.17
C ASP A 95 1.48 -2.22 11.07
N VAL A 96 0.91 -1.05 11.30
CA VAL A 96 0.25 -0.25 10.27
C VAL A 96 0.76 1.18 10.38
N GLU A 97 1.14 1.75 9.24
CA GLU A 97 1.56 3.15 9.15
C GLU A 97 0.41 4.00 8.63
N PHE A 98 0.10 5.06 9.36
CA PHE A 98 -0.99 5.99 9.09
C PHE A 98 -0.41 7.32 8.60
N VAL A 99 -0.91 7.79 7.46
CA VAL A 99 -0.66 9.16 7.00
C VAL A 99 -1.50 10.12 7.81
N LEU A 100 -0.86 11.08 8.47
CA LEU A 100 -1.49 12.14 9.25
C LEU A 100 -1.81 13.33 8.33
N HIS A 101 -3.07 13.44 7.90
CA HIS A 101 -3.54 14.51 7.01
C HIS A 101 -4.80 15.15 7.62
N GLY A 102 -4.61 15.85 8.75
CA GLY A 102 -5.70 16.40 9.55
C GLY A 102 -6.64 15.34 10.15
N ILE A 103 -7.62 15.75 10.94
CA ILE A 103 -8.52 14.83 11.68
C ILE A 103 -9.87 14.58 10.99
N ASN A 104 -10.02 14.97 9.71
CA ASN A 104 -11.33 14.99 9.04
C ASN A 104 -11.85 13.61 8.62
N GLY A 105 -11.00 12.58 8.64
CA GLY A 105 -11.37 11.19 8.31
C GLY A 105 -11.34 10.28 9.53
N PRO A 106 -12.22 9.26 9.62
CA PRO A 106 -12.36 8.41 10.82
C PRO A 106 -11.06 7.66 11.18
N ALA A 107 -10.27 7.27 10.18
CA ALA A 107 -9.02 6.58 10.43
C ALA A 107 -7.92 7.52 10.95
N SER A 108 -7.79 8.72 10.37
CA SER A 108 -6.84 9.74 10.86
C SER A 108 -7.23 10.25 12.24
N ALA A 109 -8.54 10.47 12.48
CA ALA A 109 -9.07 10.83 13.80
C ALA A 109 -8.76 9.76 14.85
N TRP A 110 -9.02 8.48 14.54
CA TRP A 110 -8.67 7.37 15.43
C TRP A 110 -7.16 7.32 15.66
N ALA A 111 -6.35 7.33 14.59
CA ALA A 111 -4.90 7.23 14.70
C ALA A 111 -4.29 8.41 15.49
N THR A 112 -4.89 9.60 15.42
CA THR A 112 -4.46 10.77 16.21
C THR A 112 -4.76 10.59 17.69
N HIS A 113 -5.99 10.20 18.05
CA HIS A 113 -6.45 10.21 19.45
C HIS A 113 -6.22 8.89 20.19
N ALA A 114 -6.01 7.78 19.48
CA ALA A 114 -5.94 6.47 20.12
C ALA A 114 -4.79 6.39 21.15
N VAL A 115 -4.95 5.58 22.16
CA VAL A 115 -3.91 5.31 23.17
C VAL A 115 -3.70 3.81 23.32
N ALA A 116 -2.58 3.43 23.93
CA ALA A 116 -2.31 2.03 24.23
C ALA A 116 -3.51 1.40 24.98
N GLY A 117 -3.98 0.25 24.51
CA GLY A 117 -5.17 -0.43 25.00
C GLY A 117 -6.44 -0.22 24.14
N ASP A 118 -6.46 0.79 23.27
CA ASP A 118 -7.59 0.99 22.35
C ASP A 118 -7.71 -0.15 21.34
N LYS A 119 -8.96 -0.48 20.98
CA LYS A 119 -9.27 -1.68 20.19
C LYS A 119 -9.79 -1.35 18.81
N LEU A 120 -9.45 -2.20 17.85
CA LEU A 120 -9.98 -2.24 16.50
C LEU A 120 -10.13 -3.70 16.06
N GLN A 121 -10.84 -3.91 14.96
CA GLN A 121 -10.79 -5.17 14.23
C GLN A 121 -10.14 -4.97 12.87
N ALA A 122 -9.41 -5.98 12.43
CA ALA A 122 -8.83 -6.04 11.10
C ALA A 122 -9.35 -7.24 10.32
N VAL A 123 -9.59 -7.05 9.02
CA VAL A 123 -9.72 -8.15 8.07
C VAL A 123 -8.36 -8.33 7.40
N ALA A 124 -7.71 -9.46 7.64
CA ALA A 124 -6.35 -9.73 7.18
C ALA A 124 -6.21 -11.17 6.63
N PRO A 125 -5.14 -11.47 5.86
CA PRO A 125 -4.89 -12.80 5.36
C PRO A 125 -4.79 -13.84 6.48
N ASN A 126 -5.39 -15.00 6.25
CA ASN A 126 -5.45 -16.10 7.22
C ASN A 126 -4.32 -17.10 6.99
N ALA A 127 -3.46 -17.33 7.98
CA ALA A 127 -2.37 -18.31 7.88
C ALA A 127 -2.87 -19.76 7.75
N ASP A 128 -4.09 -20.06 8.19
CA ASP A 128 -4.72 -21.37 8.02
C ASP A 128 -5.21 -21.60 6.57
N PHE A 129 -5.13 -20.59 5.70
CA PHE A 129 -5.39 -20.71 4.26
C PHE A 129 -4.08 -21.01 3.51
N ALA A 130 -4.00 -22.21 2.95
CA ALA A 130 -2.77 -22.75 2.38
C ALA A 130 -2.35 -22.09 1.05
N GLU A 131 -3.31 -21.64 0.25
CA GLU A 131 -3.07 -21.03 -1.06
C GLU A 131 -2.72 -19.53 -0.93
N ASP A 132 -2.48 -18.87 -2.07
CA ASP A 132 -2.25 -17.43 -2.15
C ASP A 132 -3.52 -16.67 -1.70
N SER A 133 -3.43 -15.88 -0.63
CA SER A 133 -4.58 -15.10 -0.16
C SER A 133 -4.90 -13.94 -1.09
N GLY A 134 -3.95 -13.51 -1.93
CA GLY A 134 -4.04 -12.33 -2.77
C GLY A 134 -4.04 -11.03 -1.97
N GLY A 135 -4.48 -9.95 -2.59
CA GLY A 135 -4.55 -8.63 -1.94
C GLY A 135 -3.22 -7.87 -1.91
N TYR A 136 -2.33 -8.15 -2.84
CA TYR A 136 -1.06 -7.49 -3.08
C TYR A 136 -0.72 -7.55 -4.58
N GLU A 137 0.12 -6.64 -5.07
CA GLU A 137 0.52 -6.61 -6.49
C GLU A 137 2.04 -6.68 -6.68
N TRP A 138 2.85 -6.55 -5.62
CA TRP A 138 4.29 -6.74 -5.73
C TRP A 138 4.64 -8.23 -5.87
N ALA A 139 4.84 -8.65 -7.11
CA ALA A 139 5.24 -10.00 -7.45
C ALA A 139 6.23 -10.02 -8.64
N PRO A 140 7.42 -9.41 -8.47
CA PRO A 140 8.40 -9.35 -9.54
C PRO A 140 8.88 -10.76 -9.92
N PRO A 141 9.08 -11.06 -11.22
CA PRO A 141 9.73 -12.28 -11.65
C PRO A 141 11.11 -12.46 -11.00
N ALA A 142 11.53 -13.70 -10.74
CA ALA A 142 12.82 -14.00 -10.12
C ALA A 142 14.04 -13.45 -10.91
N GLN A 143 13.87 -13.22 -12.22
CA GLN A 143 14.92 -12.69 -13.09
C GLN A 143 14.91 -11.15 -13.18
N THR A 144 14.09 -10.45 -12.39
CA THR A 144 14.03 -8.99 -12.36
C THR A 144 15.41 -8.41 -12.05
N ARG A 145 15.89 -7.51 -12.90
CA ARG A 145 17.19 -6.82 -12.77
C ARG A 145 17.03 -5.33 -12.52
N GLN A 146 15.87 -4.78 -12.90
CA GLN A 146 15.53 -3.38 -12.73
C GLN A 146 14.10 -3.27 -12.22
N ALA A 147 13.85 -2.37 -11.28
CA ALA A 147 12.50 -2.07 -10.84
C ALA A 147 12.24 -0.56 -10.78
N LEU A 148 10.98 -0.19 -10.99
CA LEU A 148 10.48 1.17 -10.87
C LEU A 148 9.40 1.24 -9.80
N LEU A 149 9.60 2.07 -8.78
CA LEU A 149 8.61 2.32 -7.73
C LEU A 149 8.12 3.75 -7.83
N ILE A 150 6.81 3.96 -7.88
CA ILE A 150 6.21 5.29 -7.86
C ILE A 150 5.13 5.28 -6.78
N ALA A 151 5.31 6.11 -5.74
CA ALA A 151 4.43 6.15 -4.59
C ALA A 151 4.13 7.58 -4.13
N ASP A 152 2.91 7.84 -3.69
CA ASP A 152 2.63 8.95 -2.77
C ASP A 152 2.75 8.48 -1.31
N GLU A 153 2.49 9.36 -0.34
CA GLU A 153 2.63 9.05 1.07
C GLU A 153 1.73 7.93 1.57
N THR A 154 0.59 7.69 0.92
CA THR A 154 -0.33 6.60 1.29
C THR A 154 0.20 5.23 0.86
N ALA A 155 1.00 5.22 -0.20
CA ALA A 155 1.67 4.06 -0.75
C ALA A 155 3.10 3.86 -0.21
N LEU A 156 3.65 4.87 0.47
CA LEU A 156 5.01 4.84 1.01
C LEU A 156 5.27 3.65 1.97
N PRO A 157 4.35 3.25 2.88
CA PRO A 157 4.55 2.06 3.71
C PRO A 157 4.84 0.79 2.91
N ALA A 158 4.09 0.57 1.83
CA ALA A 158 4.28 -0.57 0.93
C ALA A 158 5.59 -0.43 0.13
N ALA A 159 5.88 0.75 -0.40
CA ALA A 159 7.10 0.99 -1.16
C ALA A 159 8.38 0.78 -0.31
N MET A 160 8.37 1.20 0.95
CA MET A 160 9.46 0.95 1.89
C MET A 160 9.59 -0.55 2.21
N GLY A 161 8.47 -1.25 2.42
CA GLY A 161 8.47 -2.71 2.58
C GLY A 161 9.05 -3.44 1.36
N ILE A 162 8.77 -2.96 0.15
CA ILE A 162 9.36 -3.49 -1.09
C ILE A 162 10.88 -3.32 -1.08
N LEU A 163 11.39 -2.12 -0.75
CA LEU A 163 12.83 -1.87 -0.66
C LEU A 163 13.50 -2.75 0.41
N GLU A 164 12.87 -2.94 1.56
CA GLU A 164 13.34 -3.83 2.62
C GLU A 164 13.38 -5.30 2.18
N GLN A 165 12.36 -5.79 1.48
CA GLN A 165 12.35 -7.14 0.92
C GLN A 165 13.48 -7.32 -0.11
N LEU A 166 13.69 -6.34 -0.99
CA LEU A 166 14.76 -6.38 -1.99
C LEU A 166 16.14 -6.36 -1.33
N ALA A 167 16.34 -5.60 -0.25
CA ALA A 167 17.61 -5.52 0.48
C ALA A 167 18.05 -6.85 1.09
N GLN A 168 17.13 -7.81 1.30
CA GLN A 168 17.45 -9.15 1.78
C GLN A 168 18.04 -10.07 0.69
N GLN A 169 18.00 -9.65 -0.58
CA GLN A 169 18.55 -10.44 -1.68
C GLN A 169 20.07 -10.27 -1.76
N VAL A 170 20.76 -11.33 -2.19
CA VAL A 170 22.21 -11.28 -2.43
C VAL A 170 22.56 -10.29 -3.55
N ASN A 171 21.70 -10.21 -4.57
CA ASN A 171 21.87 -9.33 -5.73
C ASN A 171 20.55 -8.61 -6.03
N PRO A 172 20.19 -7.57 -5.25
CA PRO A 172 18.96 -6.83 -5.48
C PRO A 172 18.93 -6.20 -6.89
N PRO A 173 17.75 -6.08 -7.51
CA PRO A 173 17.62 -5.33 -8.76
C PRO A 173 17.96 -3.86 -8.52
N ARG A 174 18.41 -3.16 -9.57
CA ARG A 174 18.54 -1.69 -9.51
C ARG A 174 17.14 -1.09 -9.43
N VAL A 175 16.88 -0.23 -8.45
CA VAL A 175 15.59 0.41 -8.28
C VAL A 175 15.70 1.88 -8.65
N GLN A 176 14.74 2.38 -9.44
CA GLN A 176 14.47 3.81 -9.55
C GLN A 176 13.14 4.07 -8.80
N ALA A 177 13.13 5.01 -7.86
CA ALA A 177 11.97 5.27 -7.01
C ALA A 177 11.60 6.74 -7.00
N PHE A 178 10.31 7.06 -7.06
CA PHE A 178 9.76 8.41 -6.95
C PHE A 178 8.74 8.44 -5.82
N PHE A 179 9.02 9.19 -4.76
CA PHE A 179 8.20 9.24 -3.56
C PHE A 179 7.76 10.68 -3.28
N GLU A 180 6.47 10.94 -3.45
CA GLU A 180 5.86 12.21 -3.05
C GLU A 180 5.41 12.15 -1.60
N VAL A 181 5.76 13.18 -0.82
CA VAL A 181 5.47 13.25 0.61
C VAL A 181 4.98 14.64 1.03
N PRO A 182 4.24 14.77 2.13
CA PRO A 182 3.71 16.08 2.55
C PRO A 182 4.80 17.10 2.85
N VAL A 183 5.82 16.73 3.64
CA VAL A 183 6.89 17.65 4.05
C VAL A 183 8.28 17.08 3.86
N ALA A 184 9.30 17.93 3.76
CA ALA A 184 10.70 17.50 3.60
C ALA A 184 11.19 16.60 4.76
N GLY A 185 10.62 16.76 5.96
CA GLY A 185 10.90 15.89 7.11
C GLY A 185 10.37 14.47 6.98
N ASP A 186 9.53 14.18 5.98
CA ASP A 186 9.05 12.84 5.65
C ASP A 186 10.02 12.03 4.78
N CYS A 187 11.08 12.67 4.27
CA CYS A 187 12.13 11.99 3.52
C CYS A 187 12.94 11.09 4.46
N LEU A 188 12.89 9.78 4.26
CA LEU A 188 13.60 8.80 5.08
C LEU A 188 15.03 8.59 4.61
N ASP A 189 15.90 8.14 5.52
CA ASP A 189 17.27 7.76 5.20
C ASP A 189 17.29 6.50 4.32
N MET A 190 17.99 6.59 3.18
CA MET A 190 18.07 5.54 2.17
C MET A 190 19.43 4.82 2.17
N ALA A 191 20.30 5.06 3.16
CA ALA A 191 21.63 4.45 3.23
C ALA A 191 21.61 2.91 3.19
N HIS A 192 20.56 2.28 3.70
CA HIS A 192 20.37 0.82 3.66
C HIS A 192 19.96 0.26 2.29
N PHE A 193 19.65 1.13 1.31
CA PHE A 193 19.19 0.74 -0.02
C PHE A 193 20.15 1.26 -1.11
N PRO A 194 21.44 0.86 -1.11
CA PRO A 194 22.42 1.39 -2.08
C PRO A 194 22.12 0.99 -3.54
N PHE A 195 21.21 0.04 -3.75
CA PHE A 195 20.72 -0.37 -5.07
C PHE A 195 19.57 0.50 -5.59
N ALA A 196 19.04 1.41 -4.77
CA ALA A 196 17.92 2.28 -5.11
C ALA A 196 18.35 3.72 -5.33
N GLU A 197 18.02 4.27 -6.50
CA GLU A 197 18.04 5.72 -6.76
C GLU A 197 16.65 6.28 -6.42
N VAL A 198 16.58 7.07 -5.34
CA VAL A 198 15.31 7.57 -4.79
C VAL A 198 15.19 9.06 -4.98
N TYR A 199 14.11 9.48 -5.64
CA TYR A 199 13.72 10.86 -5.80
C TYR A 199 12.61 11.19 -4.80
N TRP A 200 12.97 11.91 -3.74
CA TRP A 200 12.03 12.46 -2.78
C TRP A 200 11.42 13.76 -3.29
N LEU A 201 10.10 13.87 -3.17
CA LEU A 201 9.29 14.97 -3.73
C LEU A 201 8.40 15.55 -2.63
N PRO A 202 8.97 16.29 -1.66
CA PRO A 202 8.19 16.92 -0.60
C PRO A 202 7.32 18.06 -1.16
N ARG A 203 6.07 18.18 -0.69
CA ARG A 203 5.12 19.20 -1.19
C ARG A 203 5.22 20.55 -0.48
N ASP A 204 5.91 20.63 0.65
CA ASP A 204 6.13 21.87 1.41
C ASP A 204 7.25 22.76 0.87
N VAL A 205 7.99 22.29 -0.14
CA VAL A 205 9.02 23.09 -0.82
C VAL A 205 8.41 23.83 -2.02
N GLY A 206 8.02 25.09 -1.80
CA GLY A 206 7.50 25.99 -2.85
C GLY A 206 6.10 26.53 -2.56
N HIS A 207 5.39 26.97 -3.60
CA HIS A 207 3.97 27.31 -3.51
C HIS A 207 3.14 26.03 -3.30
N GLN A 208 1.99 26.12 -2.62
CA GLN A 208 1.11 24.96 -2.35
C GLN A 208 0.85 24.14 -3.62
N GLN A 209 1.55 23.00 -3.75
CA GLN A 209 1.42 22.06 -4.85
C GLN A 209 0.20 21.16 -4.59
N LEU A 210 -0.60 20.90 -5.61
CA LEU A 210 -1.65 19.88 -5.54
C LEU A 210 -1.01 18.49 -5.47
N HIS A 211 -1.66 17.55 -4.76
CA HIS A 211 -1.23 16.15 -4.70
C HIS A 211 -0.96 15.60 -6.10
N GLY A 212 0.16 14.89 -6.26
CA GLY A 212 0.56 14.24 -7.50
C GLY A 212 1.27 15.13 -8.51
N THR A 213 1.24 16.45 -8.35
CA THR A 213 1.83 17.37 -9.34
C THR A 213 3.34 17.13 -9.44
N LEU A 214 4.03 17.14 -8.29
CA LEU A 214 5.48 16.91 -8.23
C LEU A 214 5.83 15.48 -8.69
N LEU A 215 5.00 14.51 -8.31
CA LEU A 215 5.19 13.10 -8.70
C LEU A 215 5.16 12.91 -10.21
N VAL A 216 4.12 13.44 -10.87
CA VAL A 216 3.97 13.35 -12.32
C VAL A 216 5.09 14.10 -13.05
N GLU A 217 5.44 15.30 -12.60
CA GLU A 217 6.51 16.10 -13.20
C GLU A 217 7.87 15.40 -13.09
N ALA A 218 8.22 14.89 -11.91
CA ALA A 218 9.50 14.21 -11.70
C ALA A 218 9.61 12.93 -12.55
N VAL A 219 8.55 12.12 -12.61
CA VAL A 219 8.50 10.93 -13.47
C VAL A 219 8.67 11.33 -14.94
N ARG A 220 7.97 12.37 -15.41
CA ARG A 220 8.10 12.87 -16.79
C ARG A 220 9.52 13.32 -17.14
N GLN A 221 10.22 13.91 -16.19
CA GLN A 221 11.56 14.45 -16.40
C GLN A 221 12.66 13.39 -16.31
N ARG A 222 12.50 12.37 -15.46
CA ARG A 222 13.63 11.54 -14.99
C ARG A 222 13.44 10.04 -15.17
N VAL A 223 12.23 9.57 -15.47
CA VAL A 223 12.00 8.12 -15.55
C VAL A 223 12.86 7.48 -16.64
N ASN A 224 13.60 6.44 -16.26
CA ASN A 224 14.44 5.69 -17.17
C ASN A 224 13.86 4.29 -17.40
N ILE A 225 13.14 4.12 -18.50
CA ILE A 225 12.58 2.84 -18.91
C ILE A 225 13.57 2.16 -19.87
N PRO A 226 14.15 1.00 -19.49
CA PRO A 226 15.10 0.29 -20.35
C PRO A 226 14.40 -0.20 -21.62
N ALA A 227 15.16 -0.31 -22.71
CA ALA A 227 14.61 -0.77 -23.99
C ALA A 227 13.94 -2.15 -23.89
N SER A 228 14.45 -3.04 -23.04
CA SER A 228 13.88 -4.37 -22.78
C SER A 228 12.50 -4.37 -22.12
N ALA A 229 12.10 -3.25 -21.50
CA ALA A 229 10.79 -3.08 -20.89
C ALA A 229 9.75 -2.46 -21.84
N ARG A 230 10.16 -2.06 -23.05
CA ARG A 230 9.26 -1.44 -24.02
C ARG A 230 8.62 -2.47 -24.94
N ALA A 231 7.45 -2.16 -25.48
CA ALA A 231 6.77 -2.97 -26.47
C ALA A 231 6.35 -2.14 -27.68
N GLU A 232 6.57 -2.67 -28.87
CA GLU A 232 6.12 -2.02 -30.12
C GLU A 232 4.60 -2.27 -30.29
N ALA A 233 3.82 -1.19 -30.21
CA ALA A 233 2.36 -1.15 -30.36
C ALA A 233 1.54 -1.91 -29.30
N GLN A 234 1.04 -1.16 -28.30
CA GLN A 234 0.02 -1.61 -27.35
C GLN A 234 -1.19 -0.65 -27.40
N SER A 235 -2.42 -1.18 -27.37
CA SER A 235 -3.61 -0.31 -27.33
C SER A 235 -3.86 0.23 -25.92
N LEU A 236 -4.19 1.51 -25.80
CA LEU A 236 -4.70 2.14 -24.57
C LEU A 236 -6.20 1.83 -24.31
N ALA A 237 -6.84 1.03 -25.19
CA ALA A 237 -8.26 0.75 -25.11
C ALA A 237 -8.56 -0.21 -23.95
N GLU A 238 -9.21 0.30 -22.92
CA GLU A 238 -9.71 -0.45 -21.77
C GLU A 238 -11.15 -0.87 -21.98
N ASN A 239 -11.44 -2.15 -21.76
CA ASN A 239 -12.67 -2.46 -21.05
C ASN A 239 -12.38 -2.26 -19.56
N SER A 240 -13.10 -1.31 -18.98
CA SER A 240 -13.20 -0.98 -17.56
C SER A 240 -12.22 0.09 -17.05
N LEU A 241 -12.67 1.34 -17.02
CA LEU A 241 -12.40 2.30 -15.93
C LEU A 241 -13.73 2.72 -15.27
N GLY A 242 -14.73 1.85 -15.38
CA GLY A 242 -16.07 2.08 -14.87
C GLY A 242 -16.31 1.26 -13.61
N GLY A 243 -16.35 1.92 -12.46
CA GLY A 243 -17.20 1.52 -11.34
C GLY A 243 -16.72 0.45 -10.37
N ASP A 244 -15.76 -0.41 -10.72
CA ASP A 244 -15.15 -1.36 -9.80
C ASP A 244 -13.62 -1.35 -9.96
N LEU A 245 -12.92 -1.31 -8.83
CA LEU A 245 -11.47 -1.14 -8.70
C LEU A 245 -10.68 -2.06 -9.65
N LEU A 246 -9.99 -1.48 -10.65
CA LEU A 246 -9.08 -2.21 -11.52
C LEU A 246 -7.77 -2.48 -10.80
N TRP A 247 -7.53 -3.75 -10.49
CA TRP A 247 -6.23 -4.27 -10.06
C TRP A 247 -5.75 -5.22 -11.16
N GLU A 248 -4.88 -4.75 -12.06
CA GLU A 248 -4.30 -5.56 -13.15
C GLU A 248 -2.88 -5.96 -12.73
N ARG A 249 -2.59 -7.27 -12.68
CA ARG A 249 -1.27 -7.83 -12.32
C ARG A 249 -0.45 -8.12 -13.58
N ALA A 250 0.80 -7.70 -13.56
CA ALA A 250 1.81 -7.93 -14.57
C ALA A 250 2.20 -9.42 -14.66
N GLU A 251 2.06 -10.02 -15.86
CA GLU A 251 2.51 -11.39 -16.18
C GLU A 251 3.58 -11.34 -17.28
N GLY A 252 4.85 -11.55 -16.96
CA GLY A 252 5.89 -11.64 -17.99
C GLY A 252 7.28 -12.02 -17.49
N ALA A 253 7.97 -12.87 -18.24
CA ALA A 253 9.38 -13.24 -18.05
C ALA A 253 10.32 -12.10 -18.49
N LYS A 254 10.21 -10.93 -17.83
CA LYS A 254 10.94 -9.72 -18.19
C LYS A 254 11.89 -9.30 -17.05
N THR A 255 13.03 -8.72 -17.42
CA THR A 255 14.06 -8.27 -16.49
C THR A 255 13.73 -6.92 -15.82
N PHE A 256 12.53 -6.39 -16.06
CA PHE A 256 12.03 -5.12 -15.53
C PHE A 256 10.66 -5.31 -14.91
N TYR A 257 10.40 -4.66 -13.78
CA TYR A 257 9.11 -4.65 -13.09
C TYR A 257 8.79 -3.28 -12.51
N ALA A 258 7.57 -2.80 -12.65
CA ALA A 258 7.15 -1.50 -12.12
C ALA A 258 5.92 -1.63 -11.22
N TRP A 259 5.90 -0.83 -10.17
CA TRP A 259 4.83 -0.76 -9.19
C TRP A 259 4.50 0.71 -8.95
N VAL A 260 3.24 1.08 -9.23
CA VAL A 260 2.78 2.47 -9.20
C VAL A 260 1.51 2.55 -8.35
N ALA A 261 1.60 3.19 -7.19
CA ALA A 261 0.46 3.44 -6.33
C ALA A 261 0.39 4.89 -5.87
N ALA A 262 -0.75 5.54 -6.08
CA ALA A 262 -0.99 6.90 -5.63
C ALA A 262 -2.51 7.20 -5.65
N GLU A 263 -2.86 8.47 -5.54
CA GLU A 263 -4.20 8.99 -5.85
C GLU A 263 -4.67 8.57 -7.27
N SER A 264 -5.96 8.29 -7.40
CA SER A 264 -6.59 7.75 -8.61
C SER A 264 -6.36 8.55 -9.90
N SER A 265 -6.41 9.88 -9.88
CA SER A 265 -6.19 10.74 -11.04
C SER A 265 -4.71 10.82 -11.42
N VAL A 266 -3.82 10.77 -10.41
CA VAL A 266 -2.37 10.67 -10.58
C VAL A 266 -2.00 9.36 -11.26
N VAL A 267 -2.52 8.25 -10.77
CA VAL A 267 -2.31 6.91 -11.36
C VAL A 267 -2.80 6.86 -12.81
N LYS A 268 -3.98 7.41 -13.11
CA LYS A 268 -4.49 7.51 -14.50
C LYS A 268 -3.54 8.32 -15.39
N THR A 269 -2.99 9.41 -14.88
CA THR A 269 -2.05 10.28 -15.60
C THR A 269 -0.72 9.57 -15.85
N LEU A 270 -0.16 8.93 -14.83
CA LEU A 270 1.08 8.15 -14.93
C LEU A 270 0.92 6.96 -15.88
N ARG A 271 -0.23 6.27 -15.85
CA ARG A 271 -0.50 5.16 -16.77
C ARG A 271 -0.53 5.60 -18.22
N ARG A 272 -1.22 6.71 -18.51
CA ARG A 272 -1.24 7.29 -19.87
C ARG A 272 0.16 7.65 -20.34
N TYR A 273 0.97 8.24 -19.47
CA TYR A 273 2.35 8.62 -19.80
C TYR A 273 3.25 7.39 -19.99
N LEU A 274 3.30 6.48 -19.02
CA LEU A 274 4.23 5.34 -19.05
C LEU A 274 3.90 4.35 -20.17
N ILE A 275 2.63 3.95 -20.32
CA ILE A 275 2.23 3.02 -21.38
C ILE A 275 2.13 3.75 -22.73
N GLY A 276 1.45 4.90 -22.76
CA GLY A 276 1.07 5.55 -24.02
C GLY A 276 2.15 6.45 -24.64
N GLU A 277 2.98 7.10 -23.83
CA GLU A 277 4.02 8.02 -24.31
C GLU A 277 5.44 7.43 -24.19
N ARG A 278 5.64 6.44 -23.31
CA ARG A 278 6.96 5.81 -23.06
C ARG A 278 7.03 4.33 -23.47
N ASP A 279 5.97 3.82 -24.09
CA ASP A 279 5.85 2.46 -24.60
C ASP A 279 6.16 1.38 -23.56
N LEU A 280 5.95 1.66 -22.27
CA LEU A 280 6.15 0.67 -21.20
C LEU A 280 5.20 -0.50 -21.43
N ASP A 281 5.75 -1.72 -21.46
CA ASP A 281 4.92 -2.90 -21.61
C ASP A 281 4.01 -3.07 -20.38
N ARG A 282 2.69 -3.03 -20.60
CA ARG A 282 1.67 -3.22 -19.57
C ARG A 282 1.84 -4.50 -18.76
N SER A 283 2.43 -5.55 -19.34
CA SER A 283 2.70 -6.82 -18.66
C SER A 283 3.84 -6.76 -17.63
N THR A 284 4.48 -5.60 -17.48
CA THR A 284 5.58 -5.38 -16.52
C THR A 284 5.25 -4.39 -15.43
N VAL A 285 4.03 -3.85 -15.39
CA VAL A 285 3.67 -2.76 -14.48
C VAL A 285 2.31 -2.96 -13.86
N ASN A 286 2.21 -2.70 -12.55
CA ASN A 286 0.95 -2.63 -11.83
C ASN A 286 0.63 -1.19 -11.44
N PHE A 287 -0.62 -0.79 -11.68
CA PHE A 287 -1.16 0.52 -11.33
C PHE A 287 -2.26 0.35 -10.28
N MET A 288 -2.14 1.04 -9.14
CA MET A 288 -3.06 0.90 -8.02
C MET A 288 -3.51 2.27 -7.52
N ALA A 289 -4.81 2.55 -7.58
CA ALA A 289 -5.37 3.74 -6.95
C ALA A 289 -5.63 3.48 -5.46
N TYR A 290 -4.86 4.13 -4.59
CA TYR A 290 -4.99 3.94 -3.13
C TYR A 290 -6.10 4.82 -2.53
N TRP A 291 -6.37 5.96 -3.15
CA TRP A 291 -7.42 6.92 -2.74
C TRP A 291 -7.88 7.80 -3.91
N CYS A 292 -8.89 8.64 -3.68
CA CYS A 292 -9.48 9.57 -4.65
C CYS A 292 -9.97 10.85 -3.97
#